data_AF-A0A6I6W0Z8-F1
#
_entry.id   AF-A0A6I6W0Z8-F1
#
_cell.length_a   1.000
_cell.length_b   1.000
_cell.length_c   1.000
_cell.angle_alpha   90.00
_cell.angle_beta   90.00
_cell.angle_gamma   90.00
#
_symmetry.space_group_name_H-M   'P 1'
#
loop_
_entity.id
_entity.type
_entity.pdbx_description
1 polymer ?
#
loop_
_entity_poly.entity_id
_entity_poly.type
_entity_poly.pdbx_seq_one_letter_code
_entity_poly.pdbx_strand_id
1 'polypeptide(L)'
;MTKNTNLIINERVVFADEGEKFGWTGGGSIIDDDVSGRRCWLVLKASKEYPQTLPPHSEVTVILFGRVRLSGSKLKCTHSGGTYTSPNDMLNSQMTSYWVRNAKADAQGKFWIHLETDNGQALRIHQMEVMAPVNLGDTPESLGMTLLSALEP
;
A
#
# COMPACT_ATOMS: atom_id res chain seq x y z
N MET A 1 11.28 -20.79 0.65
CA MET A 1 12.00 -20.54 -0.62
C MET A 1 11.33 -19.35 -1.28
N THR A 2 12.01 -18.21 -1.35
CA THR A 2 11.52 -17.03 -2.08
C THR A 2 11.50 -17.38 -3.58
N LYS A 3 10.38 -17.18 -4.28
CA LYS A 3 10.37 -17.33 -5.73
C LYS A 3 11.26 -16.22 -6.32
N ASN A 4 12.25 -16.59 -7.14
CA ASN A 4 12.88 -15.65 -8.06
C ASN A 4 11.88 -15.36 -9.19
N THR A 5 10.86 -14.56 -8.88
CA THR A 5 9.95 -14.01 -9.88
C THR A 5 10.69 -12.87 -10.60
N ASN A 6 10.57 -12.79 -11.92
CA ASN A 6 11.05 -11.63 -12.70
C ASN A 6 10.17 -10.41 -12.38
N LEU A 7 10.29 -9.89 -11.16
CA LEU A 7 9.59 -8.70 -10.69
C LEU A 7 10.13 -7.49 -11.45
N ILE A 8 9.23 -6.78 -12.11
CA ILE A 8 9.50 -5.51 -12.79
C ILE A 8 9.33 -4.35 -11.80
N ILE A 9 8.34 -4.46 -10.92
CA ILE A 9 8.15 -3.58 -9.76
C ILE A 9 8.46 -4.42 -8.52
N ASN A 10 9.42 -3.95 -7.73
CA ASN A 10 9.75 -4.47 -6.42
C ASN A 10 10.12 -3.27 -5.54
N GLU A 11 9.10 -2.68 -4.94
CA GLU A 11 9.24 -1.49 -4.13
C GLU A 11 8.84 -1.77 -2.69
N ARG A 12 9.67 -1.29 -1.76
CA ARG A 12 9.35 -1.15 -0.35
C ARG A 12 9.78 0.24 0.10
N VAL A 13 8.85 0.95 0.74
CA VAL A 13 9.08 2.30 1.28
C VAL A 13 8.62 2.38 2.72
N VAL A 14 9.45 2.90 3.60
CA VAL A 14 9.14 3.21 5.00
C VAL A 14 9.16 4.72 5.16
N PHE A 15 8.05 5.31 5.58
CA PHE A 15 7.90 6.75 5.74
C PHE A 15 8.48 7.19 7.10
N ALA A 16 9.78 7.46 7.13
CA ALA A 16 10.51 7.84 8.34
C ALA A 16 11.10 9.25 8.30
N ASP A 17 11.39 9.82 7.14
CA ASP A 17 12.06 11.11 7.02
C ASP A 17 11.11 12.23 6.60
N GLU A 18 11.25 13.41 7.21
CA GLU A 18 10.37 14.54 6.91
C GLU A 18 10.52 14.97 5.45
N GLY A 19 9.39 15.05 4.75
CA GLY A 19 9.35 15.46 3.35
C GLY A 19 9.67 14.36 2.34
N GLU A 20 10.25 13.23 2.77
CA GLU A 20 10.55 12.12 1.86
C GLU A 20 9.34 11.19 1.70
N LYS A 21 8.81 11.13 0.47
CA LYS A 21 7.67 10.28 0.10
C LYS A 21 8.02 9.25 -0.96
N PHE A 22 9.30 9.11 -1.33
CA PHE A 22 9.79 8.07 -2.26
C PHE A 22 9.01 7.99 -3.58
N GLY A 23 8.71 9.14 -4.18
CA GLY A 23 7.93 9.23 -5.43
C GLY A 23 6.42 9.02 -5.27
N TRP A 24 5.93 8.74 -4.05
CA TRP A 24 4.51 8.84 -3.75
C TRP A 24 4.08 10.31 -3.63
N THR A 25 2.90 10.60 -4.15
CA THR A 25 2.30 11.93 -4.16
C THR A 25 1.04 11.95 -3.30
N GLY A 26 0.79 13.09 -2.67
CA GLY A 26 -0.34 13.27 -1.76
C GLY A 26 -0.06 14.41 -0.79
N GLY A 27 -1.14 15.00 -0.28
CA GLY A 27 -1.05 16.04 0.75
C GLY A 27 -0.49 15.52 2.08
N GLY A 28 -0.42 16.41 3.06
CA GLY A 28 -0.05 16.07 4.43
C GLY A 28 1.44 15.80 4.66
N SER A 29 1.75 15.36 5.87
CA SER A 29 3.09 15.42 6.46
C SER A 29 3.48 14.08 7.09
N ILE A 30 4.79 13.86 7.23
CA ILE A 30 5.32 12.80 8.09
C ILE A 30 5.18 13.27 9.54
N ILE A 31 4.58 12.45 10.39
CA ILE A 31 4.31 12.74 11.81
C ILE A 31 4.69 11.56 12.68
N ASP A 32 4.86 11.80 13.98
CA ASP A 32 4.93 10.74 14.97
C ASP A 32 3.51 10.28 15.31
N ASP A 33 3.26 8.98 15.13
CA ASP A 33 1.98 8.37 15.39
C ASP A 33 1.75 8.16 16.89
N ASP A 34 0.72 8.78 17.44
CA ASP A 34 0.44 8.80 18.88
C ASP A 34 0.05 7.43 19.48
N VAL A 35 -0.31 6.46 18.64
CA VAL A 35 -0.74 5.12 19.08
C VAL A 35 0.37 4.08 18.93
N SER A 36 1.08 4.09 17.81
CA SER A 36 2.15 3.12 17.53
C SER A 36 3.55 3.61 17.89
N GLY A 37 3.74 4.91 18.12
CA GLY A 37 5.05 5.52 18.32
C GLY A 37 5.93 5.56 17.06
N ARG A 38 5.40 5.16 15.90
CA ARG A 38 6.13 5.14 14.62
C ARG A 38 5.97 6.45 13.88
N ARG A 39 6.98 6.81 13.10
CA ARG A 39 6.82 7.85 12.07
C ARG A 39 5.91 7.32 10.97
N CYS A 40 4.94 8.12 10.56
CA CYS A 40 4.00 7.76 9.51
C CYS A 40 3.62 8.97 8.67
N TRP A 41 3.23 8.72 7.43
CA TRP A 41 2.64 9.73 6.58
C TRP A 41 1.14 9.87 6.88
N LEU A 42 0.74 11.04 7.38
CA LEU A 42 -0.67 11.42 7.53
C LEU A 42 -1.18 12.02 6.21
N VAL A 43 -2.11 11.35 5.54
CA VAL A 43 -2.54 11.71 4.18
C VAL A 43 -4.00 11.33 3.91
N LEU A 44 -4.72 12.17 3.16
CA LEU A 44 -6.09 11.85 2.71
C LEU A 44 -6.09 10.86 1.54
N LYS A 45 -5.19 11.08 0.57
CA LYS A 45 -5.01 10.26 -0.62
C LYS A 45 -3.52 10.14 -0.97
N ALA A 46 -3.00 8.93 -0.96
CA ALA A 46 -1.65 8.60 -1.42
C ALA A 46 -1.70 8.04 -2.84
N SER A 47 -0.85 8.52 -3.73
CA SER A 47 -0.90 8.18 -5.15
C SER A 47 0.48 7.88 -5.71
N LYS A 48 0.58 6.97 -6.66
CA LYS A 48 1.81 6.74 -7.41
C LYS A 48 1.53 6.19 -8.80
N GLU A 49 2.30 6.65 -9.76
CA GLU A 49 2.36 6.10 -11.10
C GLU A 49 3.71 5.40 -11.27
N TYR A 50 3.70 4.20 -11.84
CA TYR A 50 4.90 3.43 -12.10
C TYR A 50 5.29 3.58 -13.57
N PRO A 51 6.49 4.11 -13.89
CA PRO A 51 6.90 4.34 -15.27
C PRO A 51 7.16 3.03 -16.03
N GLN A 52 7.45 1.94 -15.31
CA GLN A 52 7.70 0.62 -15.88
C GLN A 52 6.47 0.09 -16.62
N THR A 53 6.71 -0.65 -17.71
CA THR A 53 5.64 -1.36 -18.43
C THR A 53 5.63 -2.82 -17.98
N LEU A 54 4.49 -3.25 -17.42
CA LEU A 54 4.23 -4.63 -17.04
C LEU A 54 3.64 -5.43 -18.23
N PRO A 55 3.63 -6.77 -18.18
CA PRO A 55 2.76 -7.54 -19.07
C PRO A 55 1.30 -7.05 -18.95
N PRO A 56 0.55 -6.90 -20.07
CA PRO A 56 -0.84 -6.47 -20.02
C PRO A 56 -1.66 -7.29 -19.03
N HIS A 57 -2.49 -6.60 -18.24
CA HIS A 57 -3.37 -7.22 -17.22
C HIS A 57 -2.67 -8.03 -16.13
N SER A 58 -1.35 -7.90 -15.95
CA SER A 58 -0.64 -8.61 -14.90
C SER A 58 -1.14 -8.20 -13.51
N GLU A 59 -1.23 -9.17 -12.61
CA GLU A 59 -1.55 -8.92 -11.21
C GLU A 59 -0.41 -8.14 -10.52
N VAL A 60 -0.81 -7.31 -9.57
CA VAL A 60 0.05 -6.49 -8.72
C VAL A 60 -0.39 -6.72 -7.28
N THR A 61 0.56 -6.97 -6.40
CA THR A 61 0.30 -6.99 -4.95
C THR A 61 0.72 -5.67 -4.34
N VAL A 62 -0.18 -5.07 -3.57
CA VAL A 62 0.10 -3.87 -2.77
C VAL A 62 -0.25 -4.11 -1.32
N ILE A 63 0.70 -3.83 -0.44
CA ILE A 63 0.53 -3.91 1.01
C ILE A 63 0.79 -2.54 1.61
N LEU A 64 -0.11 -2.13 2.49
CA LEU A 64 -0.01 -0.93 3.28
C LEU A 64 0.00 -1.31 4.75
N PHE A 65 1.02 -0.87 5.50
CA PHE A 65 1.01 -0.93 6.96
C PHE A 65 0.61 0.42 7.50
N GLY A 66 -0.58 0.50 8.08
CA GLY A 66 -1.19 1.76 8.47
C GLY A 66 -2.36 1.63 9.44
N ARG A 67 -3.00 2.75 9.73
CA ARG A 67 -4.22 2.85 10.54
C ARG A 67 -5.01 4.11 10.21
N VAL A 68 -6.16 4.25 10.85
CA VAL A 68 -7.00 5.46 10.83
C VAL A 68 -7.15 6.06 12.23
N ARG A 69 -7.73 7.26 12.37
CA ARG A 69 -7.98 7.89 13.69
C ARG A 69 -9.22 7.32 14.36
N LEU A 70 -10.28 7.15 13.58
CA LEU A 70 -11.63 6.77 13.98
C LEU A 70 -12.01 5.48 13.26
N SER A 71 -12.80 4.64 13.94
CA SER A 71 -13.34 3.40 13.39
C SER A 71 -14.32 3.66 12.24
N GLY A 72 -14.64 2.60 11.47
CA GLY A 72 -15.66 2.62 10.43
C GLY A 72 -15.20 3.14 9.07
N SER A 73 -13.89 3.28 8.85
CA SER A 73 -13.31 3.51 7.53
C SER A 73 -12.81 2.21 6.94
N LYS A 74 -12.95 2.02 5.63
CA LYS A 74 -12.32 0.92 4.89
C LYS A 74 -11.23 1.46 3.98
N LEU A 75 -10.15 0.69 3.80
CA LEU A 75 -9.15 1.00 2.79
C LEU A 75 -9.80 0.88 1.41
N LYS A 76 -9.73 1.95 0.63
CA LYS A 76 -10.15 1.99 -0.76
C LYS A 76 -8.91 2.24 -1.63
N CYS A 77 -8.78 1.42 -2.66
CA CYS A 77 -7.72 1.49 -3.64
C CYS A 77 -8.32 1.60 -5.03
N THR A 78 -8.05 2.68 -5.74
CA THR A 78 -8.36 2.79 -7.18
C THR A 78 -7.05 2.67 -7.94
N HIS A 79 -7.02 1.79 -8.94
CA HIS A 79 -5.83 1.50 -9.73
C HIS A 79 -6.21 1.34 -11.21
N SER A 80 -5.21 1.19 -12.08
CA SER A 80 -5.37 1.03 -13.54
C SER A 80 -6.33 -0.10 -13.96
N GLY A 81 -6.52 -1.11 -13.12
CA GLY A 81 -7.37 -2.27 -13.36
C GLY A 81 -8.75 -2.23 -12.68
N GLY A 82 -9.09 -1.17 -11.95
CA GLY A 82 -10.38 -1.07 -11.26
C GLY A 82 -10.29 -0.45 -9.87
N THR A 83 -11.23 -0.82 -9.00
CA THR A 83 -11.27 -0.38 -7.60
C THR A 83 -11.42 -1.57 -6.68
N TYR A 84 -10.63 -1.56 -5.60
CA TYR A 84 -10.70 -2.47 -4.49
C TYR A 84 -11.14 -1.70 -3.24
N THR A 85 -12.03 -2.31 -2.46
CA THR A 85 -12.33 -1.87 -1.09
C THR A 85 -12.09 -3.04 -0.16
N SER A 86 -11.37 -2.79 0.93
CA SER A 86 -11.12 -3.81 1.96
C SER A 86 -12.44 -4.38 2.47
N PRO A 87 -12.56 -5.71 2.64
CA PRO A 87 -13.76 -6.30 3.24
C PRO A 87 -13.95 -5.85 4.69
N ASN A 88 -12.83 -5.63 5.39
CA ASN A 88 -12.79 -5.29 6.80
C ASN A 88 -12.47 -3.80 7.01
N ASP A 89 -12.97 -3.25 8.11
CA ASP A 89 -12.65 -1.90 8.56
C ASP A 89 -11.18 -1.78 8.93
N MET A 90 -10.64 -0.59 8.71
CA MET A 90 -9.32 -0.21 9.19
C MET A 90 -9.36 0.00 10.71
N LEU A 91 -8.37 -0.56 11.39
CA LEU A 91 -8.15 -0.36 12.81
C LEU A 91 -7.68 1.06 13.09
N ASN A 92 -8.11 1.58 14.24
CA ASN A 92 -7.64 2.84 14.79
C ASN A 92 -6.71 2.67 16.00
N SER A 93 -6.83 1.54 16.71
CA SER A 93 -6.14 1.24 17.96
C SER A 93 -4.72 0.69 17.79
N GLN A 94 -4.32 0.32 16.57
CA GLN A 94 -2.98 -0.15 16.24
C GLN A 94 -2.72 -0.06 14.74
N MET A 95 -1.44 -0.07 14.35
CA MET A 95 -1.03 -0.25 12.96
C MET A 95 -1.31 -1.70 12.51
N THR A 96 -1.74 -1.87 11.27
CA THR A 96 -2.07 -3.19 10.70
C THR A 96 -1.77 -3.22 9.21
N SER A 97 -1.45 -4.41 8.71
CA SER A 97 -1.21 -4.63 7.28
C SER A 97 -2.53 -4.83 6.54
N TYR A 98 -2.74 -4.06 5.47
CA TYR A 98 -3.87 -4.17 4.56
C TYR A 98 -3.37 -4.55 3.18
N TRP A 99 -4.00 -5.56 2.58
CA TRP A 99 -3.59 -6.12 1.31
C TRP A 99 -4.63 -5.83 0.22
N VAL A 100 -4.21 -5.14 -0.84
CA VAL A 100 -4.98 -4.98 -2.07
C VAL A 100 -4.75 -6.22 -2.94
N ARG A 101 -5.74 -7.12 -2.96
CA ARG A 101 -5.61 -8.48 -3.53
C ARG A 101 -5.79 -8.58 -5.05
N ASN A 102 -6.35 -7.54 -5.70
CA ASN A 102 -6.77 -7.59 -7.11
C ASN A 102 -6.26 -6.39 -7.91
N ALA A 103 -5.15 -5.78 -7.51
CA ALA A 103 -4.57 -4.70 -8.30
C ALA A 103 -4.01 -5.26 -9.60
N LYS A 104 -4.26 -4.58 -10.73
CA LYS A 104 -3.81 -5.01 -12.07
C LYS A 104 -3.32 -3.86 -12.91
N ALA A 105 -2.34 -4.14 -13.76
CA ALA A 105 -1.98 -3.29 -14.88
C ALA A 105 -3.14 -3.20 -15.90
N ASP A 106 -3.18 -2.12 -16.68
CA ASP A 106 -4.13 -1.99 -17.78
C ASP A 106 -3.73 -2.83 -19.03
N ALA A 107 -4.49 -2.67 -20.12
CA ALA A 107 -4.25 -3.36 -21.38
C ALA A 107 -2.94 -2.94 -22.08
N GLN A 108 -2.35 -1.81 -21.67
CA GLN A 108 -1.08 -1.30 -22.15
C GLN A 108 0.07 -1.64 -21.19
N GLY A 109 -0.20 -2.36 -20.11
CA GLY A 109 0.79 -2.71 -19.10
C GLY A 109 1.15 -1.55 -18.17
N LYS A 110 0.39 -0.46 -18.15
CA LYS A 110 0.62 0.66 -17.23
C LYS A 110 -0.04 0.38 -15.89
N PHE A 111 0.63 0.82 -14.83
CA PHE A 111 0.15 0.68 -13.47
C PHE A 111 0.24 2.00 -12.72
N TRP A 112 -0.89 2.41 -12.16
CA TRP A 112 -1.01 3.52 -11.24
C TRP A 112 -1.94 3.12 -10.12
N ILE A 113 -1.79 3.79 -8.97
CA ILE A 113 -2.53 3.48 -7.77
C ILE A 113 -2.85 4.74 -6.97
N HIS A 114 -4.05 4.74 -6.40
CA HIS A 114 -4.57 5.72 -5.45
C HIS A 114 -5.11 4.98 -4.23
N LEU A 115 -4.63 5.35 -3.05
CA LEU A 115 -5.02 4.80 -1.76
C LEU A 115 -5.67 5.90 -0.92
N GLU A 116 -6.87 5.65 -0.44
CA GLU A 116 -7.65 6.55 0.42
C GLU A 116 -8.55 5.70 1.34
N THR A 117 -9.26 6.33 2.26
CA THR A 117 -10.40 5.67 2.91
C THR A 117 -11.69 5.95 2.14
N ASP A 118 -12.64 5.02 2.17
CA ASP A 118 -13.96 5.14 1.54
C ASP A 118 -14.79 6.34 2.02
N ASN A 119 -14.57 6.81 3.25
CA ASN A 119 -15.28 7.93 3.87
C ASN A 119 -14.45 9.23 3.96
N GLY A 120 -13.29 9.31 3.29
CA GLY A 120 -12.47 10.51 3.24
C GLY A 120 -11.69 10.85 4.53
N GLN A 121 -11.64 9.92 5.49
CA GLN A 121 -10.75 10.03 6.64
C GLN A 121 -9.26 9.95 6.22
N ALA A 122 -8.39 10.66 6.94
CA ALA A 122 -6.95 10.54 6.72
C ALA A 122 -6.39 9.17 7.12
N LEU A 123 -5.59 8.60 6.22
CA LEU A 123 -4.72 7.45 6.45
C LEU A 123 -3.48 7.88 7.23
N ARG A 124 -2.99 7.00 8.11
CA ARG A 124 -1.67 7.07 8.73
C ARG A 124 -0.86 5.88 8.23
N ILE A 125 0.12 6.13 7.37
CA ILE A 125 0.82 5.10 6.61
C ILE A 125 2.28 5.06 7.06
N HIS A 126 2.72 3.95 7.65
CA HIS A 126 4.11 3.77 8.01
C HIS A 126 4.93 3.16 6.88
N GLN A 127 4.38 2.15 6.20
CA GLN A 127 5.09 1.43 5.14
C GLN A 127 4.14 1.12 3.97
N MET A 128 4.69 1.13 2.76
CA MET A 128 4.05 0.55 1.58
C MET A 128 5.01 -0.39 0.86
N GLU A 129 4.44 -1.46 0.31
CA GLU A 129 5.15 -2.38 -0.57
C GLU A 129 4.31 -2.65 -1.82
N VAL A 130 4.97 -2.67 -2.99
CA VAL A 130 4.34 -2.94 -4.28
C VAL A 130 5.21 -3.91 -5.06
N MET A 131 4.60 -5.01 -5.51
CA MET A 131 5.28 -6.03 -6.31
C MET A 131 4.47 -6.42 -7.54
N ALA A 132 5.13 -6.48 -8.70
CA ALA A 132 4.54 -6.88 -9.97
C ALA A 132 5.60 -7.36 -10.98
N PRO A 133 5.25 -8.23 -11.94
CA PRO A 133 4.01 -8.99 -11.97
C PRO A 133 4.02 -10.11 -10.90
N VAL A 134 2.84 -10.45 -10.37
CA VAL A 134 2.67 -11.59 -9.44
C VAL A 134 1.66 -12.60 -9.99
N ASN A 135 1.57 -13.78 -9.38
CA ASN A 135 0.52 -14.76 -9.68
C ASN A 135 -0.63 -14.64 -8.67
N LEU A 136 -1.85 -15.00 -9.08
CA LEU A 136 -3.03 -14.97 -8.20
C LEU A 136 -2.89 -15.78 -6.90
N GLY A 137 -2.04 -16.81 -6.90
CA GLY A 137 -1.78 -17.64 -5.71
C GLY A 137 -0.61 -17.17 -4.85
N ASP A 138 0.12 -16.13 -5.26
CA ASP A 138 1.25 -15.64 -4.48
C ASP A 138 0.74 -14.88 -3.24
N THR A 139 1.32 -15.21 -2.08
CA THR A 139 1.09 -14.50 -0.82
C THR A 139 2.21 -13.50 -0.56
N PRO A 140 2.00 -12.48 0.29
CA PRO A 140 3.06 -11.57 0.72
C PRO A 140 4.36 -12.29 1.13
N GLU A 141 4.25 -13.34 1.93
CA GLU A 141 5.38 -14.12 2.42
C GLU A 141 6.10 -14.86 1.29
N SER A 142 5.34 -15.42 0.32
CA SER A 142 5.93 -16.10 -0.84
C SER A 142 6.71 -15.17 -1.76
N LEU A 143 6.33 -13.88 -1.76
CA LEU A 143 6.96 -12.80 -2.52
C LEU A 143 8.14 -12.16 -1.76
N GLY A 144 8.37 -12.55 -0.50
CA GLY A 144 9.38 -11.93 0.36
C GLY A 144 8.98 -10.54 0.86
N MET A 145 7.69 -10.19 0.81
CA MET A 145 7.17 -8.93 1.35
C MET A 145 7.22 -8.95 2.87
N THR A 146 7.48 -7.80 3.48
CA THR A 146 7.55 -7.69 4.94
C THR A 146 6.19 -7.30 5.50
N LEU A 147 5.49 -8.29 6.06
CA LEU A 147 4.31 -8.05 6.87
C LEU A 147 4.71 -7.60 8.26
N LEU A 148 4.66 -6.30 8.49
CA LEU A 148 4.88 -5.74 9.82
C LEU A 148 3.68 -6.07 10.73
N SER A 149 4.00 -6.35 12.00
CA SER A 149 3.03 -6.50 13.07
C SER A 149 3.08 -5.29 14.01
N ALA A 150 2.04 -5.08 14.81
CA ALA A 150 2.01 -3.99 15.79
C ALA A 150 3.11 -4.10 16.87
N LEU A 151 3.74 -5.27 17.02
CA LEU A 151 4.65 -5.60 18.14
C LEU A 151 6.14 -5.50 17.80
N GLU A 152 6.53 -5.27 16.54
CA GLU A 152 7.94 -5.26 16.13
C GLU A 152 8.41 -3.85 15.80
N PRO A 153 9.19 -3.15 16.66
CA PRO A 153 9.60 -1.75 16.49
C PRO A 153 10.23 -1.44 15.13
#